data_AF-A0A329SSU7-F1
#
_entry.id   AF-A0A329SSU7-F1
#
_cell.length_a   1.000
_cell.length_b   1.000
_cell.length_c   1.000
_cell.angle_alpha   90.00
_cell.angle_beta   90.00
_cell.angle_gamma   90.00
#
_symmetry.space_group_name_H-M   'P 1'
#
loop_
_entity.id
_entity.type
_entity.pdbx_description
1 polymer ?
#
loop_
_entity_poly.entity_id
_entity_poly.type
_entity_poly.pdbx_seq_one_letter_code
_entity_poly.pdbx_strand_id
1 'polypeptide(L)'
;MTLLLVSLVSTFWSFAIAAPEECVVENGFDYVGNDLFSVTSVDAFECCHQCQNFAAAGCRAFSWTDYQGGTCWLKTGRGTIAVNANAKSGTISTFRFAETCVLEHGINYKGNDIANVKANDAGECCSICEQIPGCRAFTFTKNSGGMCWLKSVKGNMVVDLAAVSSQTYVEEPTCGLEDGVKYVGNDIGSARANNANECCVLCEAFGGCRAFSWSGYQGGTCWFKNRKDEVSWEAGVYSGQVLSNPAAPSCALELHVDYTGSNVGNASSVNACGCCSICMKTVGCAAFSWTDLNGGTCYLKGEKGITQFSDRFISSVV
;
A
#
# COMPACT_ATOMS: atom_id res chain seq x y z
N MET A 1 61.44 -28.18 27.47
CA MET A 1 60.20 -28.67 28.09
C MET A 1 59.43 -27.44 28.53
N THR A 2 58.34 -27.17 27.84
CA THR A 2 57.74 -25.85 27.61
C THR A 2 56.85 -25.43 28.79
N LEU A 3 56.98 -24.17 29.26
CA LEU A 3 56.03 -23.57 30.23
C LEU A 3 54.70 -23.29 29.52
N LEU A 4 53.59 -23.83 30.05
CA LEU A 4 52.23 -23.43 29.67
C LEU A 4 51.76 -22.27 30.55
N LEU A 5 51.55 -21.10 29.93
CA LEU A 5 50.76 -19.99 30.48
C LEU A 5 49.27 -20.27 30.23
N VAL A 6 48.48 -20.38 31.29
CA VAL A 6 47.02 -20.46 31.20
C VAL A 6 46.46 -19.03 31.19
N SER A 7 45.98 -18.58 30.04
CA SER A 7 45.23 -17.33 29.89
C SER A 7 43.75 -17.59 30.17
N LEU A 8 43.23 -17.01 31.25
CA LEU A 8 41.79 -16.97 31.53
C LEU A 8 41.18 -15.80 30.78
N VAL A 9 40.52 -16.07 29.65
CA VAL A 9 39.72 -15.09 28.92
C VAL A 9 38.29 -15.15 29.46
N SER A 10 37.90 -14.11 30.20
CA SER A 10 36.52 -13.89 30.64
C SER A 10 35.65 -13.48 29.46
N THR A 11 34.75 -14.37 29.03
CA THR A 11 33.74 -14.07 28.02
C THR A 11 32.52 -13.45 28.70
N PHE A 12 32.42 -12.12 28.65
CA PHE A 12 31.18 -11.42 28.93
C PHE A 12 30.22 -11.62 27.75
N TRP A 13 29.19 -12.45 27.93
CA TRP A 13 28.04 -12.46 27.02
C TRP A 13 27.21 -11.20 27.27
N SER A 14 27.45 -10.17 26.46
CA SER A 14 26.46 -9.11 26.28
C SER A 14 25.30 -9.69 25.47
N PHE A 15 24.24 -10.11 26.16
CA PHE A 15 22.93 -10.23 25.52
C PHE A 15 22.46 -8.80 25.20
N ALA A 16 22.67 -8.37 23.97
CA ALA A 16 21.87 -7.26 23.43
C ALA A 16 20.42 -7.75 23.44
N ILE A 17 19.63 -7.23 24.37
CA ILE A 17 18.17 -7.34 24.31
C ILE A 17 17.80 -6.61 23.02
N ALA A 18 17.43 -7.35 21.99
CA ALA A 18 16.80 -6.76 20.81
C ALA A 18 15.61 -5.94 21.33
N ALA A 19 15.59 -4.64 21.03
CA ALA A 19 14.45 -3.80 21.36
C ALA A 19 13.19 -4.50 20.85
N PRO A 20 12.13 -4.63 21.68
CA PRO A 20 10.91 -5.28 21.23
C PRO A 20 10.44 -4.55 19.98
N GLU A 21 10.31 -5.29 18.89
CA GLU A 21 9.76 -4.78 17.64
C GLU A 21 8.45 -4.06 17.98
N GLU A 22 8.39 -2.76 17.71
CA GLU A 22 7.22 -1.96 18.04
C GLU A 22 6.09 -2.21 17.04
N CYS A 23 4.86 -2.17 17.52
CA CYS A 23 3.68 -2.20 16.67
C CYS A 23 3.41 -0.80 16.15
N VAL A 24 3.25 -0.65 14.83
CA VAL A 24 2.79 0.61 14.25
C VAL A 24 1.28 0.71 14.46
N VAL A 25 0.86 1.67 15.30
CA VAL A 25 -0.55 1.92 15.63
C VAL A 25 -1.04 3.15 14.88
N GLU A 26 -2.10 2.98 14.11
CA GLU A 26 -2.84 4.04 13.45
C GLU A 26 -3.90 4.60 14.40
N ASN A 27 -3.77 5.87 14.77
CA ASN A 27 -4.75 6.55 15.62
C ASN A 27 -5.91 7.10 14.78
N GLY A 28 -7.12 7.06 15.33
CA GLY A 28 -8.28 7.69 14.70
C GLY A 28 -8.93 6.85 13.60
N PHE A 29 -8.58 5.56 13.51
CA PHE A 29 -9.10 4.65 12.50
C PHE A 29 -9.57 3.35 13.13
N ASP A 30 -10.78 2.94 12.72
CA ASP A 30 -11.35 1.65 13.00
C ASP A 30 -11.21 0.75 11.77
N TYR A 31 -10.78 -0.49 11.99
CA TYR A 31 -10.81 -1.53 10.97
C TYR A 31 -12.15 -2.23 11.12
N VAL A 32 -13.03 -2.08 10.15
CA VAL A 32 -14.41 -2.55 10.23
C VAL A 32 -14.52 -3.95 9.65
N GLY A 33 -15.17 -4.83 10.42
CA GLY A 33 -15.37 -6.23 10.07
C GLY A 33 -14.10 -7.06 10.23
N ASN A 34 -14.09 -8.24 9.61
CA ASN A 34 -13.02 -9.23 9.74
C ASN A 34 -12.74 -9.68 11.18
N ASP A 35 -13.70 -9.50 12.11
CA ASP A 35 -13.54 -9.84 13.51
C ASP A 35 -13.42 -11.34 13.73
N LEU A 36 -12.38 -11.76 14.47
CA LEU A 36 -12.24 -13.10 15.01
C LEU A 36 -13.01 -13.21 16.34
N PHE A 37 -12.63 -12.36 17.29
CA PHE A 37 -13.22 -12.23 18.62
C PHE A 37 -12.60 -11.02 19.33
N SER A 38 -13.15 -10.64 20.48
CA SER A 38 -12.63 -9.54 21.31
C SER A 38 -12.06 -10.02 22.63
N VAL A 39 -11.07 -9.31 23.16
CA VAL A 39 -10.50 -9.51 24.50
C VAL A 39 -10.33 -8.16 25.21
N THR A 40 -10.25 -8.19 26.53
CA THR A 40 -9.95 -6.98 27.32
C THR A 40 -8.49 -6.56 27.11
N SER A 41 -8.25 -5.27 26.95
CA SER A 41 -6.89 -4.75 26.76
C SER A 41 -6.78 -3.32 27.24
N VAL A 42 -5.70 -3.00 27.94
CA VAL A 42 -5.49 -1.68 28.56
C VAL A 42 -5.22 -0.58 27.52
N ASP A 43 -4.57 -0.93 26.41
CA ASP A 43 -4.25 0.00 25.33
C ASP A 43 -4.02 -0.72 23.98
N ALA A 44 -3.78 0.05 22.93
CA ALA A 44 -3.56 -0.47 21.59
C ALA A 44 -2.23 -1.24 21.44
N PHE A 45 -1.22 -0.96 22.26
CA PHE A 45 0.05 -1.68 22.20
C PHE A 45 -0.13 -3.08 22.78
N GLU A 46 -0.79 -3.21 23.92
CA GLU A 46 -1.13 -4.52 24.46
C GLU A 46 -2.06 -5.29 23.51
N CYS A 47 -3.04 -4.62 22.90
CA CYS A 47 -3.90 -5.22 21.88
C CYS A 47 -3.10 -5.80 20.69
N CYS A 48 -2.05 -5.09 20.25
CA CYS A 48 -1.15 -5.62 19.23
C CYS A 48 -0.42 -6.91 19.67
N HIS A 49 0.12 -6.91 20.89
CA HIS A 49 0.82 -8.08 21.44
C HIS A 49 -0.14 -9.27 21.58
N GLN A 50 -1.38 -9.00 21.99
CA GLN A 50 -2.44 -10.00 22.00
C GLN A 50 -2.70 -10.55 20.59
N CYS A 51 -2.81 -9.69 19.56
CA CYS A 51 -2.95 -10.17 18.18
C CYS A 51 -1.77 -11.03 17.73
N GLN A 52 -0.53 -10.68 18.10
CA GLN A 52 0.66 -11.50 17.81
C GLN A 52 0.56 -12.89 18.44
N ASN A 53 0.10 -12.96 19.70
CA ASN A 53 -0.13 -14.24 20.38
C ASN A 53 -1.22 -15.08 19.70
N PHE A 54 -2.21 -14.43 19.09
CA PHE A 54 -3.26 -15.09 18.31
C PHE A 54 -2.96 -15.18 16.81
N ALA A 55 -1.72 -14.96 16.36
CA ALA A 55 -1.36 -15.05 14.94
C ALA A 55 -1.60 -16.46 14.38
N ALA A 56 -1.34 -17.52 15.16
CA ALA A 56 -1.63 -18.90 14.77
C ALA A 56 -3.15 -19.17 14.63
N ALA A 57 -3.99 -18.42 15.34
CA ALA A 57 -5.45 -18.46 15.20
C ALA A 57 -5.97 -17.59 14.05
N GLY A 58 -5.08 -16.96 13.28
CA GLY A 58 -5.42 -16.15 12.12
C GLY A 58 -5.45 -14.64 12.37
N CYS A 59 -5.07 -14.14 13.55
CA CYS A 59 -5.02 -12.69 13.77
C CYS A 59 -3.96 -12.06 12.86
N ARG A 60 -4.32 -11.02 12.11
CA ARG A 60 -3.42 -10.22 11.26
C ARG A 60 -3.61 -8.72 11.45
N ALA A 61 -4.72 -8.32 12.07
CA ALA A 61 -4.99 -6.93 12.40
C ALA A 61 -5.77 -6.83 13.70
N PHE A 62 -5.84 -5.62 14.24
CA PHE A 62 -6.62 -5.34 15.43
C PHE A 62 -7.18 -3.92 15.40
N SER A 63 -8.25 -3.71 16.17
CA SER A 63 -8.72 -2.38 16.55
C SER A 63 -8.93 -2.36 18.06
N TRP A 64 -8.33 -1.40 18.73
CA TRP A 64 -8.54 -1.14 20.14
C TRP A 64 -9.46 0.08 20.31
N THR A 65 -10.36 0.01 21.28
CA THR A 65 -11.29 1.08 21.67
C THR A 65 -11.42 1.15 23.19
N ASP A 66 -11.92 2.26 23.71
CA ASP A 66 -12.23 2.45 25.14
C ASP A 66 -13.52 1.73 25.60
N TYR A 67 -14.18 0.99 24.69
CA TYR A 67 -15.39 0.22 24.99
C TYR A 67 -15.17 -0.71 26.20
N GLN A 68 -16.11 -0.67 27.15
CA GLN A 68 -16.08 -1.44 28.39
C GLN A 68 -14.78 -1.29 29.20
N GLY A 69 -14.10 -0.14 29.13
CA GLY A 69 -12.85 0.12 29.85
C GLY A 69 -11.60 -0.39 29.13
N GLY A 70 -11.72 -0.76 27.86
CA GLY A 70 -10.62 -1.21 27.02
C GLY A 70 -10.92 -2.54 26.35
N THR A 71 -11.30 -2.49 25.07
CA THR A 71 -11.60 -3.68 24.25
C THR A 71 -10.69 -3.73 23.04
N CYS A 72 -10.01 -4.86 22.89
CA CYS A 72 -9.22 -5.23 21.72
C CYS A 72 -10.02 -6.17 20.82
N TRP A 73 -10.34 -5.71 19.62
CA TRP A 73 -11.04 -6.46 18.59
C TRP A 73 -10.02 -7.09 17.64
N LEU A 74 -9.76 -8.38 17.80
CA LEU A 74 -8.79 -9.15 17.00
C LEU A 74 -9.40 -9.53 15.66
N LYS A 75 -8.64 -9.39 14.56
CA LYS A 75 -9.17 -9.50 13.20
C LYS A 75 -8.31 -10.37 12.29
N THR A 76 -8.96 -11.04 11.35
CA THR A 76 -8.28 -11.81 10.28
C THR A 76 -7.54 -10.92 9.29
N GLY A 77 -7.87 -9.64 9.22
CA GLY A 77 -7.21 -8.66 8.37
C GLY A 77 -7.76 -7.25 8.58
N ARG A 78 -7.17 -6.30 7.87
CA ARG A 78 -7.42 -4.86 7.99
C ARG A 78 -8.84 -4.44 7.62
N GLY A 79 -9.40 -5.01 6.57
CA GLY A 79 -10.76 -4.69 6.14
C GLY A 79 -11.02 -3.22 5.81
N THR A 80 -12.30 -2.84 5.82
CA THR A 80 -12.74 -1.47 5.53
C THR A 80 -12.26 -0.52 6.62
N ILE A 81 -11.82 0.68 6.24
CA ILE A 81 -11.27 1.63 7.19
C ILE A 81 -12.27 2.75 7.40
N ALA A 82 -12.69 2.94 8.65
CA ALA A 82 -13.57 4.03 9.05
C ALA A 82 -12.81 5.02 9.93
N VAL A 83 -13.03 6.33 9.72
CA VAL A 83 -12.53 7.36 10.63
C VAL A 83 -13.29 7.25 11.94
N ASN A 84 -12.55 7.03 13.03
CA ASN A 84 -13.09 6.95 14.38
C ASN A 84 -12.02 7.42 15.38
N ALA A 85 -12.19 8.63 15.92
CA ALA A 85 -11.22 9.26 16.82
C ALA A 85 -10.90 8.44 18.09
N ASN A 86 -11.80 7.54 18.49
CA ASN A 86 -11.64 6.70 19.69
C ASN A 86 -11.02 5.32 19.37
N ALA A 87 -10.82 5.00 18.10
CA ALA A 87 -10.21 3.75 17.67
C ALA A 87 -8.72 3.92 17.41
N LYS A 88 -7.97 2.87 17.76
CA LYS A 88 -6.54 2.72 17.48
C LYS A 88 -6.34 1.36 16.84
N SER A 89 -5.94 1.32 15.59
CA SER A 89 -5.86 0.08 14.83
C SER A 89 -4.45 -0.20 14.35
N GLY A 90 -4.17 -1.44 13.99
CA GLY A 90 -2.88 -1.82 13.45
C GLY A 90 -2.90 -3.19 12.81
N THR A 91 -1.89 -3.46 12.01
CA THR A 91 -1.64 -4.79 11.43
C THR A 91 -0.42 -5.39 12.10
N ILE A 92 -0.38 -6.72 12.16
CA ILE A 92 0.80 -7.45 12.62
C ILE A 92 1.48 -8.07 11.39
N SER A 93 2.70 -7.63 11.08
CA SER A 93 3.48 -8.18 9.97
C SER A 93 4.41 -9.30 10.45
N THR A 94 4.79 -10.19 9.53
CA THR A 94 5.81 -11.21 9.75
C THR A 94 7.24 -10.67 9.59
N PHE A 95 7.41 -9.46 9.04
CA PHE A 95 8.70 -8.78 8.90
C PHE A 95 8.50 -7.29 9.22
N ARG A 96 9.26 -6.75 10.18
CA ARG A 96 9.13 -5.35 10.59
C ARG A 96 10.26 -4.51 10.02
N PHE A 97 9.96 -3.75 8.98
CA PHE A 97 10.70 -2.51 8.73
C PHE A 97 10.00 -1.41 9.54
N ALA A 98 10.72 -0.86 10.52
CA ALA A 98 10.22 0.16 11.43
C ALA A 98 10.29 1.59 10.85
N GLU A 99 10.56 1.74 9.54
CA GLU A 99 10.62 3.06 8.92
C GLU A 99 9.21 3.48 8.46
N THR A 100 8.52 4.20 9.34
CA THR A 100 7.42 5.06 8.91
C THR A 100 8.00 6.18 8.04
N CYS A 101 7.21 6.68 7.10
CA CYS A 101 7.59 7.81 6.25
C CYS A 101 8.84 7.62 5.38
N VAL A 102 9.00 6.46 4.72
CA VAL A 102 10.01 6.29 3.65
C VAL A 102 9.77 7.33 2.55
N LEU A 103 10.70 8.26 2.37
CA LEU A 103 10.53 9.41 1.48
C LEU A 103 10.76 9.03 0.01
N GLU A 104 9.73 9.18 -0.80
CA GLU A 104 9.77 9.06 -2.26
C GLU A 104 10.07 10.43 -2.88
N HIS A 105 11.35 10.69 -3.16
CA HIS A 105 11.80 11.93 -3.81
C HIS A 105 11.42 11.97 -5.29
N GLY A 106 10.98 13.15 -5.75
CA GLY A 106 10.62 13.37 -7.14
C GLY A 106 9.26 12.77 -7.53
N ILE A 107 8.43 12.43 -6.54
CA ILE A 107 7.15 11.77 -6.73
C ILE A 107 6.05 12.59 -6.07
N ASN A 108 4.97 12.80 -6.81
CA ASN A 108 3.74 13.42 -6.36
C ASN A 108 2.63 12.37 -6.32
N TYR A 109 2.03 12.16 -5.16
CA TYR A 109 0.79 11.37 -5.04
C TYR A 109 -0.39 12.28 -5.41
N LYS A 110 -1.08 12.00 -6.52
CA LYS A 110 -2.17 12.85 -6.99
C LYS A 110 -3.50 12.55 -6.29
N GLY A 111 -4.22 13.61 -5.92
CA GLY A 111 -5.58 13.54 -5.38
C GLY A 111 -5.63 13.14 -3.90
N ASN A 112 -6.84 12.85 -3.43
CA ASN A 112 -7.14 12.42 -2.05
C ASN A 112 -6.71 13.42 -0.95
N ASP A 113 -6.54 14.69 -1.29
CA ASP A 113 -6.18 15.74 -0.34
C ASP A 113 -7.32 15.99 0.65
N ILE A 114 -7.03 15.87 1.95
CA ILE A 114 -7.97 16.18 3.04
C ILE A 114 -7.67 17.53 3.68
N ALA A 115 -6.43 18.00 3.57
CA ALA A 115 -5.99 19.29 4.08
C ALA A 115 -4.66 19.69 3.43
N ASN A 116 -4.31 20.97 3.56
CA ASN A 116 -2.96 21.44 3.28
C ASN A 116 -2.47 22.36 4.39
N VAL A 117 -1.18 22.29 4.71
CA VAL A 117 -0.56 23.07 5.77
C VAL A 117 0.88 23.39 5.40
N LYS A 118 1.38 24.55 5.85
CA LYS A 118 2.78 24.90 5.64
C LYS A 118 3.69 23.95 6.42
N ALA A 119 4.79 23.56 5.81
CA ALA A 119 5.85 22.75 6.41
C ALA A 119 7.19 23.21 5.84
N ASN A 120 8.26 23.11 6.61
CA ASN A 120 9.61 23.48 6.20
C ASN A 120 10.23 22.40 5.31
N ASP A 121 9.92 21.13 5.57
CA ASP A 121 10.40 19.98 4.81
C ASP A 121 9.44 18.78 4.85
N ALA A 122 9.81 17.71 4.15
CA ALA A 122 9.03 16.48 4.07
C ALA A 122 8.99 15.69 5.39
N GLY A 123 9.96 15.88 6.29
CA GLY A 123 9.97 15.27 7.61
C GLY A 123 8.94 15.92 8.52
N GLU A 124 8.81 17.25 8.49
CA GLU A 124 7.74 17.96 9.19
C GLU A 124 6.36 17.55 8.66
N CYS A 125 6.22 17.37 7.34
CA CYS A 125 5.03 16.80 6.73
C CYS A 125 4.63 15.44 7.32
N CYS A 126 5.60 14.55 7.51
CA CYS A 126 5.38 13.25 8.13
C CYS A 126 4.80 13.42 9.55
N SER A 127 5.48 14.18 10.40
CA SER A 127 5.05 14.45 11.78
C SER A 127 3.64 15.05 11.86
N ILE A 128 3.32 15.98 10.95
CA ILE A 128 1.98 16.56 10.85
C ILE A 128 0.96 15.50 10.47
N CYS A 129 1.24 14.71 9.44
CA CYS A 129 0.29 13.69 8.96
C CYS A 129 0.03 12.62 10.01
N GLU A 130 1.04 12.18 10.77
CA GLU A 130 0.86 11.24 11.89
C GLU A 130 -0.05 11.76 13.02
N GLN A 131 -0.19 13.09 13.14
CA GLN A 131 -1.02 13.73 14.16
C GLN A 131 -2.43 14.08 13.68
N ILE A 132 -2.69 14.06 12.37
CA ILE A 132 -3.98 14.44 11.80
C ILE A 132 -4.84 13.18 11.59
N PRO A 133 -5.96 13.02 12.34
CA PRO A 133 -6.88 11.92 12.12
C PRO A 133 -7.34 11.91 10.65
N GLY A 134 -7.26 10.76 10.00
CA GLY A 134 -7.58 10.65 8.58
C GLY A 134 -6.39 10.75 7.63
N CYS A 135 -5.22 11.26 8.05
CA CYS A 135 -4.05 11.38 7.17
C CYS A 135 -3.26 10.07 7.09
N ARG A 136 -2.90 9.65 5.88
CA ARG A 136 -2.21 8.37 5.61
C ARG A 136 -1.06 8.47 4.63
N ALA A 137 -1.05 9.55 3.87
CA ALA A 137 0.01 9.89 2.96
C ALA A 137 0.12 11.40 2.87
N PHE A 138 1.24 11.88 2.39
CA PHE A 138 1.40 13.28 2.07
C PHE A 138 2.21 13.44 0.78
N THR A 139 2.09 14.62 0.20
CA THR A 139 3.05 15.15 -0.76
C THR A 139 3.51 16.50 -0.26
N PHE A 140 4.81 16.65 -0.05
CA PHE A 140 5.46 17.91 0.22
C PHE A 140 5.89 18.55 -1.09
N THR A 141 5.55 19.82 -1.29
CA THR A 141 6.03 20.61 -2.43
C THR A 141 6.77 21.83 -1.93
N LYS A 142 7.98 22.09 -2.46
CA LYS A 142 8.80 23.26 -2.08
C LYS A 142 8.25 24.62 -2.55
N ASN A 143 7.22 24.61 -3.39
CA ASN A 143 6.63 25.83 -3.95
C ASN A 143 6.04 26.72 -2.84
N SER A 144 6.17 28.04 -3.00
CA SER A 144 5.57 29.05 -2.10
C SER A 144 5.94 28.92 -0.61
N GLY A 145 7.17 28.50 -0.31
CA GLY A 145 7.66 28.40 1.07
C GLY A 145 7.39 27.07 1.77
N GLY A 146 7.02 26.03 1.01
CA GLY A 146 6.79 24.68 1.53
C GLY A 146 5.33 24.44 1.90
N MET A 147 4.72 23.46 1.23
CA MET A 147 3.34 23.05 1.46
C MET A 147 3.25 21.54 1.61
N CYS A 148 2.61 21.11 2.69
CA CYS A 148 2.22 19.73 2.94
C CYS A 148 0.80 19.49 2.45
N TRP A 149 0.63 18.64 1.46
CA TRP A 149 -0.67 18.19 0.98
C TRP A 149 -1.01 16.85 1.66
N LEU A 150 -1.80 16.92 2.73
CA LEU A 150 -2.19 15.78 3.56
C LEU A 150 -3.29 14.99 2.87
N LYS A 151 -3.17 13.66 2.83
CA LYS A 151 -4.03 12.80 2.03
C LYS A 151 -4.66 11.68 2.84
N SER A 152 -5.90 11.36 2.48
CA SER A 152 -6.61 10.21 3.07
C SER A 152 -6.05 8.87 2.61
N VAL A 153 -5.46 8.76 1.42
CA VAL A 153 -4.82 7.53 0.91
C VAL A 153 -3.69 7.89 -0.07
N LYS A 154 -2.78 6.95 -0.34
CA LYS A 154 -1.78 7.11 -1.43
C LYS A 154 -2.51 7.16 -2.77
N GLY A 155 -2.38 8.28 -3.48
CA GLY A 155 -2.92 8.45 -4.83
C GLY A 155 -1.97 7.92 -5.91
N ASN A 156 -2.39 8.06 -7.17
CA ASN A 156 -1.55 7.73 -8.33
C ASN A 156 -0.22 8.50 -8.29
N MET A 157 0.87 7.80 -8.60
CA MET A 157 2.21 8.39 -8.61
C MET A 157 2.46 9.12 -9.93
N VAL A 158 2.86 10.38 -9.83
CA VAL A 158 3.32 11.19 -10.97
C VAL A 158 4.72 11.67 -10.67
N VAL A 159 5.62 11.59 -11.66
CA VAL A 159 6.97 12.13 -11.53
C VAL A 159 6.89 13.66 -11.48
N ASP A 160 7.42 14.22 -10.39
CA ASP A 160 7.49 15.66 -10.13
C ASP A 160 8.73 15.91 -9.25
N LEU A 161 9.82 16.38 -9.87
CA LEU A 161 11.11 16.55 -9.22
C LEU A 161 11.09 17.56 -8.04
N ALA A 162 10.06 18.39 -7.95
CA ALA A 162 9.88 19.34 -6.85
C ALA A 162 9.09 18.76 -5.67
N ALA A 163 8.53 17.55 -5.83
CA ALA A 163 7.73 16.88 -4.84
C ALA A 163 8.52 15.83 -4.05
N VAL A 164 8.14 15.64 -2.79
CA VAL A 164 8.58 14.50 -1.97
C VAL A 164 7.33 13.93 -1.33
N SER A 165 7.05 12.66 -1.55
CA SER A 165 5.85 12.01 -1.01
C SER A 165 6.22 10.90 -0.03
N SER A 166 5.27 10.53 0.83
CA SER A 166 5.42 9.34 1.65
C SER A 166 4.07 8.84 2.17
N GLN A 167 4.03 7.58 2.58
CA GLN A 167 2.96 7.02 3.40
C GLN A 167 3.42 7.04 4.85
N THR A 168 2.59 7.55 5.76
CA THR A 168 2.91 7.58 7.19
C THR A 168 2.79 6.22 7.85
N TYR A 169 2.05 5.31 7.22
CA TYR A 169 1.81 3.97 7.73
C TYR A 169 2.12 2.95 6.65
N VAL A 170 2.71 1.83 7.05
CA VAL A 170 2.95 0.72 6.15
C VAL A 170 1.61 0.06 5.84
N GLU A 171 1.19 0.13 4.58
CA GLU A 171 0.05 -0.67 4.12
C GLU A 171 0.49 -2.12 3.96
N GLU A 172 0.49 -2.83 5.08
CA GLU A 172 0.66 -4.28 5.12
C GLU A 172 -0.65 -4.93 4.62
N PRO A 173 -0.62 -5.53 3.43
CA PRO A 173 -1.77 -6.24 2.90
C PRO A 173 -2.01 -7.49 3.72
N THR A 174 -3.25 -7.69 4.15
CA THR A 174 -3.63 -8.81 5.03
C THR A 174 -4.73 -9.67 4.41
N CYS A 175 -5.08 -9.44 3.13
CA CYS A 175 -6.26 -10.00 2.49
C CYS A 175 -7.59 -9.75 3.23
N GLY A 176 -7.63 -8.87 4.24
CA GLY A 176 -8.86 -8.50 4.93
C GLY A 176 -9.85 -7.87 3.97
N LEU A 177 -11.10 -8.31 4.02
CA LEU A 177 -12.12 -7.88 3.07
C LEU A 177 -12.65 -6.49 3.42
N GLU A 178 -12.59 -5.58 2.45
CA GLU A 178 -13.21 -4.27 2.46
C GLU A 178 -14.65 -4.40 1.91
N ASP A 179 -15.63 -4.39 2.81
CA ASP A 179 -17.06 -4.46 2.50
C ASP A 179 -17.57 -3.17 1.87
N GLY A 180 -18.31 -3.30 0.77
CA GLY A 180 -18.87 -2.20 0.00
C GLY A 180 -17.83 -1.36 -0.73
N VAL A 181 -16.56 -1.78 -0.76
CA VAL A 181 -15.48 -1.06 -1.42
C VAL A 181 -15.11 -1.77 -2.72
N LYS A 182 -15.14 -1.04 -3.82
CA LYS A 182 -14.62 -1.47 -5.12
C LYS A 182 -13.30 -0.79 -5.41
N TYR A 183 -12.30 -1.57 -5.78
CA TYR A 183 -11.08 -1.04 -6.37
C TYR A 183 -11.35 -0.77 -7.86
N VAL A 184 -11.07 0.45 -8.31
CA VAL A 184 -11.44 0.90 -9.65
C VAL A 184 -10.33 0.57 -10.63
N GLY A 185 -10.70 -0.06 -11.75
CA GLY A 185 -9.78 -0.37 -12.85
C GLY A 185 -8.69 -1.37 -12.48
N ASN A 186 -7.55 -1.28 -13.20
CA ASN A 186 -6.36 -2.11 -13.02
C ASN A 186 -6.59 -3.63 -13.16
N ASP A 187 -7.69 -4.04 -13.79
CA ASP A 187 -8.03 -5.44 -13.98
C ASP A 187 -7.06 -6.14 -14.94
N ILE A 188 -6.44 -7.21 -14.47
CA ILE A 188 -5.48 -8.04 -15.23
C ILE A 188 -6.03 -9.43 -15.55
N GLY A 189 -7.21 -9.75 -15.04
CA GLY A 189 -7.89 -11.02 -15.24
C GLY A 189 -9.05 -11.19 -14.26
N SER A 190 -9.71 -12.34 -14.34
CA SER A 190 -10.76 -12.71 -13.40
C SER A 190 -10.90 -14.23 -13.28
N ALA A 191 -11.53 -14.67 -12.20
CA ALA A 191 -11.92 -16.06 -11.99
C ALA A 191 -13.27 -16.14 -11.27
N ARG A 192 -13.97 -17.26 -11.40
CA ARG A 192 -15.17 -17.53 -10.60
C ARG A 192 -14.78 -17.87 -9.17
N ALA A 193 -15.59 -17.40 -8.23
CA ALA A 193 -15.47 -17.69 -6.81
C ALA A 193 -16.83 -17.62 -6.13
N ASN A 194 -17.12 -18.57 -5.24
CA ASN A 194 -18.43 -18.64 -4.60
C ASN A 194 -18.64 -17.51 -3.59
N ASN A 195 -17.55 -16.97 -3.04
CA ASN A 195 -17.56 -15.86 -2.08
C ASN A 195 -16.23 -15.11 -2.14
N ALA A 196 -16.19 -13.93 -1.52
CA ALA A 196 -15.04 -13.04 -1.57
C ALA A 196 -13.78 -13.58 -0.87
N ASN A 197 -13.90 -14.45 0.12
CA ASN A 197 -12.74 -15.01 0.84
C ASN A 197 -11.86 -15.88 -0.07
N GLU A 198 -12.44 -16.51 -1.09
CA GLU A 198 -11.71 -17.31 -2.06
C GLU A 198 -10.78 -16.45 -2.94
N CYS A 199 -11.09 -15.15 -3.12
CA CYS A 199 -10.35 -14.30 -4.04
C CYS A 199 -8.92 -13.98 -3.61
N CYS A 200 -8.60 -14.03 -2.32
CA CYS A 200 -7.23 -13.84 -1.85
C CYS A 200 -6.32 -14.92 -2.43
N VAL A 201 -6.64 -16.19 -2.19
CA VAL A 201 -5.86 -17.34 -2.69
C VAL A 201 -5.81 -17.37 -4.22
N LEU A 202 -6.93 -17.03 -4.87
CA LEU A 202 -6.98 -16.95 -6.33
C LEU A 202 -6.07 -15.84 -6.89
N CYS A 203 -6.02 -14.68 -6.23
CA CYS A 203 -5.13 -13.58 -6.59
C CYS A 203 -3.66 -13.95 -6.33
N GLU A 204 -3.32 -14.56 -5.19
CA GLU A 204 -1.96 -15.04 -4.90
C GLU A 204 -1.43 -16.00 -5.97
N ALA A 205 -2.30 -16.86 -6.50
CA ALA A 205 -1.96 -17.79 -7.59
C ALA A 205 -1.94 -17.12 -8.98
N PHE A 206 -2.48 -15.91 -9.13
CA PHE A 206 -2.56 -15.21 -10.41
C PHE A 206 -1.35 -14.29 -10.58
N GLY A 207 -0.43 -14.66 -11.47
CA GLY A 207 0.78 -13.87 -11.74
C GLY A 207 0.51 -12.38 -12.00
N GLY A 208 1.14 -11.53 -11.19
CA GLY A 208 0.98 -10.07 -11.26
C GLY A 208 -0.22 -9.51 -10.49
N CYS A 209 -1.06 -10.34 -9.87
CA CYS A 209 -2.14 -9.88 -9.02
C CYS A 209 -1.62 -9.43 -7.66
N ARG A 210 -2.14 -8.31 -7.18
CA ARG A 210 -1.74 -7.64 -5.94
C ARG A 210 -2.96 -7.16 -5.16
N ALA A 211 -4.13 -7.11 -5.79
CA ALA A 211 -5.40 -6.79 -5.18
C ALA A 211 -6.55 -7.44 -5.95
N PHE A 212 -7.75 -7.49 -5.39
CA PHE A 212 -8.94 -7.98 -6.08
C PHE A 212 -10.19 -7.22 -5.66
N SER A 213 -11.22 -7.30 -6.49
CA SER A 213 -12.60 -6.99 -6.10
C SER A 213 -13.50 -8.16 -6.48
N TRP A 214 -14.25 -8.69 -5.53
CA TRP A 214 -15.28 -9.70 -5.78
C TRP A 214 -16.65 -9.04 -5.90
N SER A 215 -17.47 -9.54 -6.83
CA SER A 215 -18.89 -9.18 -6.88
C SER A 215 -19.75 -10.38 -7.24
N GLY A 216 -21.07 -10.27 -7.03
CA GLY A 216 -22.05 -11.28 -7.43
C GLY A 216 -22.18 -11.47 -8.95
N TYR A 217 -21.35 -10.81 -9.77
CA TYR A 217 -21.39 -10.91 -11.22
C TYR A 217 -21.32 -12.38 -11.68
N GLN A 218 -22.32 -12.74 -12.49
CA GLN A 218 -22.57 -14.09 -13.00
C GLN A 218 -22.63 -15.21 -11.94
N GLY A 219 -22.93 -14.91 -10.69
CA GLY A 219 -22.93 -15.89 -9.59
C GLY A 219 -21.63 -15.92 -8.77
N GLY A 220 -20.79 -14.88 -8.89
CA GLY A 220 -19.58 -14.71 -8.10
C GLY A 220 -18.32 -14.66 -8.97
N THR A 221 -17.67 -13.51 -9.03
CA THR A 221 -16.46 -13.28 -9.83
C THR A 221 -15.44 -12.45 -9.06
N CYS A 222 -14.21 -12.95 -8.96
CA CYS A 222 -13.04 -12.19 -8.53
C CYS A 222 -12.44 -11.45 -9.73
N TRP A 223 -12.30 -10.15 -9.63
CA TRP A 223 -11.60 -9.31 -10.59
C TRP A 223 -10.20 -9.02 -10.05
N PHE A 224 -9.19 -9.65 -10.65
CA PHE A 224 -7.79 -9.55 -10.24
C PHE A 224 -7.16 -8.25 -10.72
N LYS A 225 -6.44 -7.58 -9.83
CA LYS A 225 -5.85 -6.27 -10.05
C LYS A 225 -4.39 -6.29 -9.68
N ASN A 226 -3.56 -5.59 -10.42
CA ASN A 226 -2.13 -5.47 -10.10
C ASN A 226 -1.83 -4.32 -9.11
N ARG A 227 -2.77 -3.41 -8.85
CA ARG A 227 -2.63 -2.28 -7.92
C ARG A 227 -3.96 -1.93 -7.26
N LYS A 228 -3.88 -1.35 -6.06
CA LYS A 228 -4.99 -0.68 -5.36
C LYS A 228 -4.76 0.83 -5.46
N ASP A 229 -5.39 1.49 -6.41
CA ASP A 229 -5.26 2.95 -6.60
C ASP A 229 -6.54 3.65 -6.11
N GLU A 230 -7.42 4.03 -7.04
CA GLU A 230 -8.71 4.64 -6.72
C GLU A 230 -9.71 3.59 -6.20
N VAL A 231 -10.53 4.02 -5.24
CA VAL A 231 -11.61 3.20 -4.68
C VAL A 231 -12.94 3.93 -4.79
N SER A 232 -14.02 3.18 -4.95
CA SER A 232 -15.39 3.70 -4.96
C SER A 232 -16.30 2.85 -4.08
N TRP A 233 -17.31 3.46 -3.49
CA TRP A 233 -18.35 2.72 -2.76
C TRP A 233 -19.30 2.00 -3.74
N GLU A 234 -19.42 0.68 -3.60
CA GLU A 234 -20.34 -0.15 -4.37
C GLU A 234 -20.87 -1.30 -3.49
N ALA A 235 -22.16 -1.24 -3.14
CA ALA A 235 -22.77 -2.24 -2.27
C ALA A 235 -22.74 -3.64 -2.92
N GLY A 236 -22.41 -4.66 -2.12
CA GLY A 236 -22.27 -6.04 -2.60
C GLY A 236 -20.96 -6.35 -3.32
N VAL A 237 -20.01 -5.40 -3.33
CA VAL A 237 -18.62 -5.63 -3.73
C VAL A 237 -17.77 -5.78 -2.48
N TYR A 238 -16.85 -6.75 -2.49
CA TYR A 238 -15.86 -6.96 -1.43
C TYR A 238 -14.48 -6.94 -2.06
N SER A 239 -13.58 -6.07 -1.58
CA SER A 239 -12.21 -5.99 -2.12
C SER A 239 -11.18 -6.42 -1.10
N GLY A 240 -10.01 -6.82 -1.56
CA GLY A 240 -8.90 -7.20 -0.70
C GLY A 240 -7.57 -6.92 -1.37
N GLN A 241 -6.60 -6.46 -0.58
CA GLN A 241 -5.23 -6.26 -1.05
C GLN A 241 -4.35 -7.41 -0.57
N VAL A 242 -3.57 -7.96 -1.50
CA VAL A 242 -2.73 -9.16 -1.31
C VAL A 242 -1.25 -8.79 -1.22
N LEU A 243 -0.80 -7.85 -2.05
CA LEU A 243 0.54 -7.26 -2.02
C LEU A 243 0.36 -5.72 -2.05
N SER A 244 1.34 -4.93 -1.56
CA SER A 244 1.23 -3.46 -1.34
C SER A 244 0.98 -2.69 -2.64
N ASN A 245 1.49 -1.50 -2.95
CA ASN A 245 1.62 -1.11 -4.36
C ASN A 245 3.11 -1.16 -4.72
N PRO A 246 3.50 -1.36 -5.99
CA PRO A 246 4.90 -1.26 -6.35
C PRO A 246 5.38 0.14 -5.99
N ALA A 247 6.54 0.18 -5.31
CA ALA A 247 7.16 1.41 -4.87
C ALA A 247 7.59 2.25 -6.07
N ALA A 248 7.68 3.57 -5.88
CA ALA A 248 8.28 4.43 -6.88
C ALA A 248 9.72 3.98 -7.20
N PRO A 249 10.18 4.13 -8.46
CA PRO A 249 9.51 4.80 -9.58
C PRO A 249 8.59 3.89 -10.41
N SER A 250 8.38 2.63 -10.04
CA SER A 250 7.54 1.70 -10.81
C SER A 250 6.11 2.22 -10.93
N CYS A 251 5.69 2.48 -12.16
CA CYS A 251 4.43 3.09 -12.56
C CYS A 251 4.16 4.49 -11.99
N ALA A 252 5.21 5.22 -11.65
CA ALA A 252 5.12 6.66 -11.56
C ALA A 252 5.04 7.26 -12.97
N LEU A 253 3.94 7.96 -13.28
CA LEU A 253 3.69 8.47 -14.61
C LEU A 253 4.59 9.68 -14.91
N GLU A 254 5.37 9.59 -15.98
CA GLU A 254 6.04 10.72 -16.63
C GLU A 254 5.07 11.34 -17.65
N LEU A 255 4.57 12.54 -17.33
CA LEU A 255 3.64 13.26 -18.20
C LEU A 255 4.38 13.97 -19.34
N HIS A 256 3.75 14.02 -20.51
CA HIS A 256 4.30 14.63 -21.73
C HIS A 256 5.61 14.00 -22.20
N VAL A 257 5.71 12.67 -22.06
CA VAL A 257 6.91 11.90 -22.35
C VAL A 257 6.56 10.67 -23.17
N ASP A 258 7.29 10.45 -24.26
CA ASP A 258 7.33 9.21 -25.02
C ASP A 258 8.68 8.51 -24.81
N TYR A 259 8.65 7.21 -24.55
CA TYR A 259 9.84 6.36 -24.57
C TYR A 259 9.94 5.72 -25.95
N THR A 260 10.83 6.18 -26.80
CA THR A 260 10.93 5.64 -28.16
C THR A 260 11.78 4.36 -28.23
N GLY A 261 11.40 3.43 -29.12
CA GLY A 261 12.11 2.16 -29.31
C GLY A 261 11.69 1.02 -28.35
N SER A 262 12.43 -0.09 -28.44
CA SER A 262 12.34 -1.30 -27.60
C SER A 262 10.93 -1.89 -27.40
N ASN A 263 10.04 -1.73 -28.39
CA ASN A 263 8.68 -2.23 -28.33
C ASN A 263 8.65 -3.76 -28.31
N VAL A 264 7.98 -4.33 -27.32
CA VAL A 264 7.71 -5.77 -27.20
C VAL A 264 6.25 -6.13 -27.50
N GLY A 265 5.38 -5.12 -27.63
CA GLY A 265 3.98 -5.31 -27.99
C GLY A 265 3.15 -4.04 -27.84
N ASN A 266 1.85 -4.17 -28.05
CA ASN A 266 0.88 -3.13 -27.74
C ASN A 266 -0.40 -3.73 -27.16
N ALA A 267 -1.18 -2.90 -26.47
CA ALA A 267 -2.48 -3.27 -25.92
C ALA A 267 -3.37 -2.03 -25.79
N SER A 268 -4.68 -2.22 -25.66
CA SER A 268 -5.59 -1.11 -25.36
C SER A 268 -5.73 -0.90 -23.86
N SER A 269 -5.76 0.36 -23.44
CA SER A 269 -6.11 0.77 -22.08
C SER A 269 -6.71 2.17 -22.12
N VAL A 270 -7.80 2.38 -21.38
CA VAL A 270 -8.49 3.69 -21.33
C VAL A 270 -7.67 4.79 -20.64
N ASN A 271 -6.63 4.43 -19.89
CA ASN A 271 -5.71 5.37 -19.24
C ASN A 271 -4.30 4.78 -19.09
N ALA A 272 -3.33 5.64 -18.77
CA ALA A 272 -1.93 5.26 -18.61
C ALA A 272 -1.68 4.30 -17.43
N CYS A 273 -2.44 4.41 -16.33
CA CYS A 273 -2.31 3.48 -15.19
C CYS A 273 -2.61 2.04 -15.61
N GLY A 274 -3.61 1.80 -16.45
CA GLY A 274 -3.88 0.45 -16.97
C GLY A 274 -2.75 -0.13 -17.83
N CYS A 275 -1.91 0.70 -18.44
CA CYS A 275 -0.72 0.21 -19.17
C CYS A 275 0.35 -0.35 -18.25
N CYS A 276 0.49 0.19 -17.05
CA CYS A 276 1.34 -0.40 -16.02
C CYS A 276 0.88 -1.83 -15.73
N SER A 277 -0.44 -2.03 -15.57
CA SER A 277 -1.06 -3.34 -15.33
C SER A 277 -0.78 -4.34 -16.44
N ILE A 278 -0.95 -3.90 -17.68
CA ILE A 278 -0.69 -4.75 -18.83
C ILE A 278 0.81 -5.09 -18.91
N CYS A 279 1.69 -4.11 -18.68
CA CYS A 279 3.14 -4.33 -18.74
C CYS A 279 3.60 -5.32 -17.67
N MET A 280 3.15 -5.22 -16.41
CA MET A 280 3.52 -6.16 -15.33
C MET A 280 3.16 -7.62 -15.63
N LYS A 281 2.07 -7.84 -16.36
CA LYS A 281 1.65 -9.17 -16.79
C LYS A 281 2.39 -9.66 -18.04
N THR A 282 2.97 -8.74 -18.80
CA THR A 282 3.59 -9.05 -20.09
C THR A 282 5.04 -9.43 -19.90
N VAL A 283 5.36 -10.71 -20.15
CA VAL A 283 6.73 -11.21 -20.12
C VAL A 283 7.63 -10.35 -21.00
N GLY A 284 8.71 -9.85 -20.42
CA GLY A 284 9.68 -9.00 -21.12
C GLY A 284 9.24 -7.55 -21.31
N CYS A 285 8.21 -7.08 -20.61
CA CYS A 285 7.89 -5.65 -20.51
C CYS A 285 8.48 -5.05 -19.22
N ALA A 286 9.17 -3.92 -19.34
CA ALA A 286 9.76 -3.15 -18.24
C ALA A 286 9.46 -1.65 -18.32
N ALA A 287 8.76 -1.19 -19.35
CA ALA A 287 8.27 0.17 -19.49
C ALA A 287 7.10 0.24 -20.46
N PHE A 288 6.37 1.36 -20.47
CA PHE A 288 5.36 1.64 -21.49
C PHE A 288 5.29 3.12 -21.86
N SER A 289 4.69 3.39 -23.01
CA SER A 289 4.21 4.72 -23.39
C SER A 289 2.75 4.60 -23.81
N TRP A 290 1.87 5.34 -23.14
CA TRP A 290 0.44 5.39 -23.39
C TRP A 290 0.06 6.65 -24.14
N THR A 291 -0.91 6.54 -25.04
CA THR A 291 -1.55 7.66 -25.72
C THR A 291 -3.05 7.43 -25.78
N ASP A 292 -3.84 8.50 -25.84
CA ASP A 292 -5.31 8.46 -25.95
C ASP A 292 -5.82 8.09 -27.35
N LEU A 293 -4.92 7.95 -28.34
CA LEU A 293 -5.27 7.51 -29.69
C LEU A 293 -6.01 6.16 -29.69
N ASN A 294 -7.02 6.06 -30.56
CA ASN A 294 -7.87 4.87 -30.73
C ASN A 294 -8.59 4.41 -29.44
N GLY A 295 -8.98 5.34 -28.57
CA GLY A 295 -9.60 5.00 -27.29
C GLY A 295 -8.60 4.56 -26.21
N GLY A 296 -7.30 4.76 -26.47
CA GLY A 296 -6.22 4.48 -25.54
C GLY A 296 -5.38 3.27 -25.95
N THR A 297 -4.09 3.51 -26.20
CA THR A 297 -3.12 2.50 -26.64
C THR A 297 -1.86 2.55 -25.77
N CYS A 298 -1.48 1.39 -25.22
CA CYS A 298 -0.22 1.13 -24.53
C CYS A 298 0.80 0.57 -25.53
N TYR A 299 1.93 1.24 -25.72
CA TYR A 299 3.11 0.69 -26.37
C TYR A 299 4.01 0.09 -25.29
N LEU A 300 4.06 -1.25 -25.22
CA LEU A 300 4.79 -2.01 -24.22
C LEU A 300 6.25 -2.16 -24.64
N LYS A 301 7.18 -1.97 -23.71
CA LYS A 301 8.62 -1.85 -23.99
C LYS A 301 9.43 -2.74 -23.07
N GLY A 302 10.49 -3.33 -23.61
CA GLY A 302 11.37 -4.22 -22.84
C GLY A 302 12.35 -3.50 -21.93
N GLU A 303 12.52 -2.20 -22.11
CA GLU A 303 13.36 -1.33 -21.29
C GLU A 303 12.89 0.12 -21.43
N LYS A 304 13.40 1.02 -20.58
CA LYS A 304 13.23 2.47 -20.77
C LYS A 304 13.99 2.88 -22.03
N GLY A 305 13.26 3.09 -23.13
CA GLY A 305 13.79 3.59 -24.40
C GLY A 305 14.26 5.05 -24.33
N ILE A 306 14.56 5.64 -25.49
CA ILE A 306 15.00 7.04 -25.56
C ILE A 306 13.82 7.94 -25.21
N THR A 307 13.98 8.72 -24.13
CA THR A 307 12.99 9.71 -23.66
C THR A 307 12.92 10.90 -24.61
N GLN A 308 11.72 11.19 -25.11
CA GLN A 308 11.40 12.39 -25.89
C GLN A 308 10.20 13.11 -25.29
N PHE A 309 10.23 14.44 -25.35
CA PHE A 309 9.07 15.24 -25.01
C PHE A 309 7.93 14.99 -26.02
N SER A 310 6.72 14.80 -25.54
CA SER A 310 5.54 14.63 -26.38
C SER A 310 4.25 14.91 -25.63
N ASP A 311 3.47 15.90 -26.06
CA ASP A 311 2.19 16.25 -25.42
C ASP A 311 1.11 15.16 -25.52
N ARG A 312 1.34 14.12 -26.33
CA ARG A 312 0.38 13.03 -26.59
C ARG A 312 0.64 11.76 -25.80
N PHE A 313 1.79 11.69 -25.14
CA PHE A 313 2.24 10.47 -24.48
C PHE A 313 2.46 10.67 -22.99
N ILE A 314 2.08 9.64 -22.25
CA ILE A 314 2.39 9.46 -20.84
C ILE A 314 3.15 8.16 -20.73
N SER A 315 4.34 8.17 -20.12
CA SER A 315 5.19 6.99 -20.05
C SER A 315 5.49 6.60 -18.61
N SER A 316 5.91 5.36 -18.41
CA SER A 316 6.44 4.93 -17.11
C SER A 316 7.30 3.67 -17.22
N VAL A 317 8.25 3.54 -16.30
CA VAL A 317 8.97 2.29 -16.04
C VAL A 317 8.14 1.39 -15.13
N VAL A 318 8.31 0.08 -15.26
CA VAL A 318 7.47 -0.93 -14.59
C VAL A 318 8.33 -1.89 -13.79
#